data_AF-A0A2V8LBK8-F1
#
_entry.id   AF-A0A2V8LBK8-F1
#
_cell.length_a   1.000
_cell.length_b   1.000
_cell.length_c   1.000
_cell.angle_alpha   90.00
_cell.angle_beta   90.00
_cell.angle_gamma   90.00
#
_symmetry.space_group_name_H-M   'P 1'
#
loop_
_entity.id
_entity.type
_entity.pdbx_description
1 polymer ?
#
loop_
_entity_poly.entity_id
_entity_poly.type
_entity_poly.pdbx_seq_one_letter_code
_entity_poly.pdbx_strand_id
1 'polypeptide(L)'
;MASRVLVVLDGSLALDDNDRQVLAKAESVPHLLVINKADLPRGIDLSSLNGSPRVHVSALTGRGLEDLHEAIRAFLRNQKTELADDLVLTNARQHEALAKGIISMNAASDALERNVPHEMALLDLYQALSALDELTGEVVTDDILDRIFATFCIGK
;
A
#
# COMPACT_ATOMS: atom_id res chain seq x y z
N MET A 1 -6.40 -5.32 -1.87
CA MET A 1 -6.11 -5.04 -3.29
C MET A 1 -6.78 -3.74 -3.67
N ALA A 2 -6.02 -2.73 -4.09
CA ALA A 2 -6.55 -1.54 -4.73
C ALA A 2 -5.57 -1.12 -5.84
N SER A 3 -5.63 -1.80 -6.98
CA SER A 3 -5.01 -1.32 -8.21
C SER A 3 -5.86 -0.16 -8.71
N ARG A 4 -5.26 1.01 -8.89
CA ARG A 4 -5.86 2.17 -9.55
C ARG A 4 -5.14 2.38 -10.87
N VAL A 5 -5.83 2.83 -11.90
CA VAL A 5 -5.26 2.95 -13.25
C VAL A 5 -5.25 4.41 -13.70
N LEU A 6 -4.12 4.83 -14.27
CA LEU A 6 -4.03 6.08 -15.02
C LEU A 6 -4.14 5.75 -16.50
N VAL A 7 -5.17 6.24 -17.18
CA VAL A 7 -5.36 6.01 -18.61
C VAL A 7 -4.93 7.25 -19.36
N VAL A 8 -3.84 7.16 -20.12
CA VAL A 8 -3.29 8.28 -20.89
C VAL A 8 -3.73 8.15 -22.34
N LEU A 9 -4.40 9.17 -22.87
CA LEU A 9 -4.90 9.24 -24.24
C LEU A 9 -4.30 10.44 -24.97
N ASP A 10 -4.13 10.33 -26.28
CA ASP A 10 -3.73 11.45 -27.12
C ASP A 10 -4.92 12.36 -27.42
N GLY A 11 -4.90 13.61 -26.94
CA GLY A 11 -5.97 14.57 -27.17
C GLY A 11 -6.06 15.14 -28.58
N SER A 12 -5.03 14.96 -29.39
CA SER A 12 -4.93 15.49 -30.75
C SER A 12 -5.54 14.59 -31.82
N LEU A 13 -5.85 13.34 -31.46
CA LEU A 13 -6.36 12.32 -32.38
C LEU A 13 -7.73 11.80 -31.93
N ALA A 14 -8.49 11.24 -32.87
CA ALA A 14 -9.71 10.52 -32.55
C ALA A 14 -9.36 9.18 -31.88
N LEU A 15 -10.24 8.70 -30.99
CA LEU A 15 -10.08 7.41 -30.31
C LEU A 15 -9.99 6.27 -31.31
N ASP A 16 -8.90 5.51 -31.24
CA ASP A 16 -8.70 4.30 -32.04
C ASP A 16 -9.21 3.04 -31.31
N ASP A 17 -9.08 1.87 -31.95
CA ASP A 17 -9.53 0.60 -31.39
C ASP A 17 -8.72 0.20 -30.14
N ASN A 18 -7.45 0.58 -30.07
CA ASN A 18 -6.59 0.27 -28.94
C ASN A 18 -6.98 1.12 -27.72
N ASP A 19 -7.24 2.41 -27.90
CA ASP A 19 -7.75 3.30 -26.85
C ASP A 19 -9.06 2.76 -26.26
N ARG A 20 -9.98 2.30 -27.11
CA ARG A 20 -11.24 1.69 -26.68
C ARG A 20 -11.03 0.42 -25.86
N GLN A 21 -10.07 -0.43 -26.24
CA GLN A 21 -9.74 -1.63 -25.46
C GLN A 21 -9.13 -1.28 -24.09
N VAL A 22 -8.27 -0.26 -24.02
CA VAL A 22 -7.70 0.21 -22.74
C VAL A 22 -8.80 0.76 -21.84
N LEU A 23 -9.70 1.57 -22.39
CA LEU A 23 -10.86 2.11 -21.68
C LEU A 23 -11.77 1.00 -21.16
N ALA A 24 -12.10 0.00 -21.97
CA ALA A 24 -12.92 -1.14 -21.57
C ALA A 24 -12.28 -1.95 -20.43
N LYS A 25 -10.95 -2.15 -20.45
CA LYS A 25 -10.25 -2.80 -19.33
C LYS A 25 -10.29 -1.95 -18.06
N ALA A 26 -10.16 -0.64 -18.21
CA ALA A 26 -10.17 0.31 -17.11
C ALA A 26 -11.56 0.53 -16.50
N GLU A 27 -12.66 0.16 -17.16
CA GLU A 27 -14.02 0.28 -16.58
C GLU A 27 -14.20 -0.52 -15.28
N SER A 28 -13.53 -1.67 -15.17
CA SER A 28 -13.62 -2.56 -14.00
C SER A 28 -12.85 -2.06 -12.76
N VAL A 29 -12.10 -0.96 -12.89
CA VAL A 29 -11.18 -0.46 -11.87
C VAL A 29 -11.33 1.05 -11.76
N PRO A 30 -11.23 1.67 -10.56
CA PRO A 30 -11.16 3.12 -10.46
C PRO A 30 -10.01 3.65 -11.34
N HIS A 31 -10.33 4.58 -12.25
CA HIS A 31 -9.37 5.16 -13.19
C HIS A 31 -9.48 6.68 -13.30
N LEU A 32 -8.36 7.32 -13.62
CA LEU A 32 -8.25 8.75 -13.94
C LEU A 32 -7.80 8.88 -15.40
N LEU A 33 -8.56 9.64 -16.20
CA LEU A 33 -8.22 9.92 -17.59
C LEU A 33 -7.22 11.07 -17.68
N VAL A 34 -6.16 10.90 -18.47
CA VAL A 34 -5.15 11.92 -18.74
C VAL A 34 -5.11 12.16 -20.24
N ILE A 35 -5.60 13.31 -20.66
CA ILE A 35 -5.64 13.71 -22.06
C ILE A 35 -4.33 14.47 -22.35
N ASN A 36 -3.36 13.77 -22.92
CA ASN A 36 -2.05 14.31 -23.25
C ASN A 36 -2.08 15.10 -24.57
N LYS A 37 -0.99 15.82 -24.87
CA LYS A 37 -0.82 16.68 -26.05
C LYS A 37 -1.82 17.85 -26.12
N ALA A 38 -2.15 18.43 -24.96
CA ALA A 38 -3.03 19.61 -24.87
C ALA A 38 -2.45 20.90 -25.48
N ASP A 39 -1.22 20.85 -25.99
CA ASP A 39 -0.58 21.89 -26.81
C ASP A 39 -1.05 21.87 -28.28
N LEU A 40 -1.64 20.75 -28.74
CA LEU A 40 -2.15 20.59 -30.10
C LEU A 40 -3.67 20.84 -30.20
N PRO A 41 -4.19 21.11 -31.41
CA PRO A 41 -5.63 21.18 -31.64
C PRO A 41 -6.32 19.89 -31.21
N ARG A 42 -7.48 20.02 -30.55
CA ARG A 42 -8.23 18.88 -30.04
C ARG A 42 -8.86 18.09 -31.18
N GLY A 43 -8.45 16.83 -31.33
CA GLY A 43 -9.05 15.85 -32.24
C GLY A 43 -9.89 14.79 -31.54
N ILE A 44 -9.76 14.67 -30.21
CA ILE A 44 -10.46 13.64 -29.44
C ILE A 44 -11.90 14.05 -29.08
N ASP A 45 -12.85 13.17 -29.40
CA ASP A 45 -14.22 13.25 -28.88
C ASP A 45 -14.33 12.45 -27.57
N LEU A 46 -14.69 13.16 -26.50
CA LEU A 46 -14.82 12.60 -25.15
C LEU A 46 -16.28 12.60 -24.66
N SER A 47 -17.24 12.92 -25.54
CA SER A 47 -18.67 12.96 -25.23
C SER A 47 -19.22 11.59 -24.83
N SER A 48 -18.60 10.51 -25.31
CA SER A 48 -18.92 9.12 -24.96
C SER A 48 -18.39 8.69 -23.58
N LEU A 49 -17.46 9.45 -23.00
CA LEU A 49 -16.77 9.11 -21.74
C LEU A 49 -17.33 9.89 -20.53
N ASN A 50 -18.63 10.16 -20.52
CA ASN A 50 -19.28 10.99 -19.50
C ASN A 50 -19.11 10.38 -18.09
N GLY A 51 -18.65 11.21 -17.14
CA GLY A 51 -18.56 10.84 -15.72
C GLY A 51 -17.16 10.45 -15.21
N SER A 52 -16.21 10.07 -16.07
CA SER A 52 -14.84 9.78 -15.61
C SER A 52 -14.06 11.08 -15.32
N PRO A 53 -13.39 11.19 -14.15
CA PRO A 53 -12.52 12.31 -13.84
C PRO A 53 -11.39 12.37 -14.88
N ARG A 54 -11.06 13.59 -15.32
CA ARG A 54 -10.08 13.80 -16.39
C ARG A 54 -9.24 15.04 -16.18
N VAL A 55 -7.98 14.98 -16.63
CA VAL A 55 -7.06 16.12 -16.65
C VAL A 55 -6.46 16.26 -18.04
N HIS A 56 -6.27 17.50 -18.49
CA HIS A 56 -5.61 17.80 -19.76
C HIS A 56 -4.17 18.23 -19.49
N VAL A 57 -3.21 17.56 -20.14
CA VAL A 57 -1.79 17.85 -19.97
C VAL A 57 -1.10 17.95 -21.32
N SER A 58 0.00 18.68 -21.35
CA SER A 58 1.00 18.55 -22.40
C SER A 58 2.29 18.08 -21.73
N ALA A 59 2.63 16.80 -21.90
CA ALA A 59 3.90 16.27 -21.43
C ALA A 59 5.12 16.98 -22.06
N LEU A 60 4.96 17.58 -23.25
CA LEU A 60 6.02 18.31 -23.95
C LEU A 60 6.35 19.65 -23.29
N THR A 61 5.33 20.49 -23.08
CA THR A 61 5.48 21.84 -22.50
C THR A 61 5.44 21.88 -20.96
N GLY A 62 5.02 20.79 -20.32
CA GLY A 62 4.77 20.74 -18.88
C GLY A 62 3.44 21.36 -18.43
N ARG A 63 2.64 21.92 -19.36
CA ARG A 63 1.32 22.48 -19.04
C ARG A 63 0.39 21.42 -18.45
N GLY A 64 -0.28 21.75 -17.35
CA GLY A 64 -1.26 20.88 -16.69
C GLY A 64 -0.66 19.77 -15.82
N LEU A 65 0.68 19.68 -15.71
CA LEU A 65 1.31 18.67 -14.84
C LEU A 65 1.02 18.91 -13.35
N GLU A 66 0.91 20.16 -12.91
CA GLU A 66 0.53 20.46 -11.53
C GLU A 66 -0.93 20.05 -11.24
N ASP A 67 -1.83 20.33 -12.18
CA ASP A 67 -3.22 19.87 -12.10
C ASP A 67 -3.30 18.33 -12.07
N LEU A 68 -2.43 17.65 -12.83
CA LEU A 68 -2.31 16.20 -12.81
C LEU A 68 -1.80 15.69 -11.47
N HIS A 69 -0.80 16.34 -10.87
CA HIS A 69 -0.31 15.98 -9.53
C HIS A 69 -1.43 16.07 -8.49
N GLU A 70 -2.17 17.17 -8.46
CA GLU A 70 -3.28 17.33 -7.51
C GLU A 70 -4.43 16.36 -7.79
N ALA A 71 -4.75 16.10 -9.06
CA ALA A 71 -5.75 15.09 -9.42
C ALA A 71 -5.33 13.68 -8.99
N ILE A 72 -4.06 13.30 -9.17
CA ILE A 72 -3.53 12.01 -8.68
C ILE A 72 -3.62 11.96 -7.16
N ARG A 73 -3.23 13.02 -6.44
CA ARG A 73 -3.33 13.05 -4.98
C ARG A 73 -4.78 12.91 -4.52
N ALA A 74 -5.72 13.63 -5.11
CA ALA A 74 -7.15 13.50 -4.79
C ALA A 74 -7.67 12.09 -5.11
N PHE A 75 -7.30 11.57 -6.28
CA PHE A 75 -7.64 10.22 -6.71
C PHE A 75 -7.09 9.15 -5.75
N LEU A 76 -5.91 9.40 -5.16
CA LEU A 76 -5.31 8.53 -4.16
C LEU A 76 -5.97 8.65 -2.77
N ARG A 77 -6.31 9.89 -2.36
CA ARG A 77 -6.90 10.22 -1.05
C ARG A 77 -8.31 9.69 -0.84
N ASN A 78 -9.09 9.50 -1.91
CA ASN A 78 -10.49 9.01 -1.86
C ASN A 78 -10.69 7.57 -1.28
N GLN A 79 -9.71 7.00 -0.57
CA GLN A 79 -9.82 5.73 0.18
C GLN A 79 -9.27 5.76 1.62
N LYS A 80 -8.67 6.87 2.10
CA LYS A 80 -8.18 6.96 3.48
C LYS A 80 -8.72 8.26 4.08
N THR A 81 -9.88 8.20 4.72
CA THR A 81 -10.01 8.16 6.19
C THR A 81 -9.35 9.39 6.82
N GLU A 82 -10.16 10.18 7.53
CA GLU A 82 -9.80 11.28 8.43
C GLU A 82 -8.90 10.86 9.61
N LEU A 83 -8.12 9.78 9.47
CA LEU A 83 -7.29 9.16 10.49
C LEU A 83 -5.95 8.75 9.85
N ALA A 84 -5.00 9.66 9.69
CA ALA A 84 -3.57 9.32 9.62
C ALA A 84 -2.69 10.59 9.51
N ASP A 85 -2.86 11.55 10.41
CA ASP A 85 -1.82 12.57 10.61
C ASP A 85 -0.73 12.13 11.60
N ASP A 86 -0.82 10.92 12.20
CA ASP A 86 0.06 10.59 13.33
C ASP A 86 0.91 9.31 13.22
N LEU A 87 0.79 8.47 12.19
CA LEU A 87 1.78 7.40 11.98
C LEU A 87 1.73 6.86 10.56
N VAL A 88 2.56 7.41 9.68
CA VAL A 88 2.77 6.81 8.37
C VAL A 88 3.74 5.63 8.56
N LEU A 89 3.22 4.39 8.52
CA LEU A 89 4.03 3.21 8.23
C LEU A 89 4.57 3.38 6.80
N THR A 90 5.74 3.99 6.68
CA THR A 90 6.32 4.44 5.40
C THR A 90 7.03 3.33 4.66
N ASN A 91 7.33 2.20 5.31
CA ASN A 91 8.13 1.11 4.74
C ASN A 91 7.39 -0.23 4.79
N ALA A 92 7.36 -0.95 3.66
CA ALA A 92 6.83 -2.31 3.57
C ALA A 92 7.43 -3.25 4.62
N ARG A 93 8.72 -3.07 4.96
CA ARG A 93 9.39 -3.81 6.03
C ARG A 93 8.76 -3.58 7.41
N GLN A 94 8.44 -2.33 7.75
CA GLN A 94 7.79 -2.03 9.03
C GLN A 94 6.38 -2.62 9.08
N HIS A 95 5.65 -2.55 7.99
CA HIS A 95 4.33 -3.19 7.91
C HIS A 95 4.42 -4.72 8.09
N GLU A 96 5.41 -5.36 7.47
CA GLU A 96 5.63 -6.80 7.60
C GLU A 96 6.01 -7.20 9.03
N ALA A 97 6.94 -6.47 9.66
CA ALA A 97 7.34 -6.70 11.04
C ALA A 97 6.13 -6.56 11.99
N LEU A 98 5.34 -5.48 11.85
CA LEU A 98 4.14 -5.28 12.67
C LEU A 98 3.10 -6.39 12.47
N ALA A 99 2.87 -6.82 11.23
CA ALA A 99 1.95 -7.91 10.93
C ALA A 99 2.39 -9.23 11.58
N LYS A 100 3.69 -9.57 11.51
CA LYS A 100 4.26 -10.74 12.20
C LYS A 100 4.10 -10.64 13.72
N GLY A 101 4.31 -9.45 14.28
CA GLY A 101 4.15 -9.21 15.72
C GLY A 101 2.73 -9.46 16.19
N ILE A 102 1.73 -8.93 15.47
CA ILE A 102 0.30 -9.14 15.78
C ILE A 102 -0.07 -10.63 15.70
N ILE A 103 0.35 -11.33 14.65
CA ILE A 103 0.09 -12.77 14.49
C ILE A 103 0.64 -13.56 15.68
N SER A 104 1.87 -13.25 16.09
CA SER A 104 2.55 -13.96 17.17
C SER A 104 1.92 -13.66 18.54
N MET A 105 1.51 -12.42 18.81
CA MET A 105 0.76 -12.08 20.03
C MET A 105 -0.58 -12.81 20.11
N ASN A 106 -1.31 -12.90 19.00
CA ASN A 106 -2.57 -13.65 18.96
C ASN A 106 -2.35 -15.14 19.20
N ALA A 107 -1.29 -15.73 18.61
CA ALA A 107 -0.92 -17.12 18.85
C ALA A 107 -0.60 -17.38 20.33
N ALA A 108 0.17 -16.49 20.97
CA ALA A 108 0.47 -16.57 22.40
C ALA A 108 -0.80 -16.45 23.26
N SER A 109 -1.69 -15.51 22.95
CA SER A 109 -2.98 -15.35 23.66
C SER A 109 -3.83 -16.60 23.55
N ASP A 110 -4.00 -17.12 22.33
CA ASP A 110 -4.78 -18.33 22.10
C ASP A 110 -4.15 -19.57 22.78
N ALA A 111 -2.82 -19.65 22.85
CA ALA A 111 -2.11 -20.75 23.52
C ALA A 111 -2.40 -20.74 25.03
N LEU A 112 -2.39 -19.56 25.66
CA LEU A 112 -2.74 -19.39 27.06
C LEU A 112 -4.22 -19.74 27.32
N GLU A 113 -5.14 -19.29 26.46
CA GLU A 113 -6.56 -19.61 26.58
C GLU A 113 -6.86 -21.11 26.42
N ARG A 114 -6.11 -21.78 25.54
CA ARG A 114 -6.28 -23.22 25.25
C ARG A 114 -5.53 -24.15 26.21
N ASN A 115 -4.94 -23.63 27.29
CA ASN A 115 -4.10 -24.39 28.23
C ASN A 115 -2.97 -25.18 27.53
N VAL A 116 -2.41 -24.62 26.47
CA VAL A 116 -1.24 -25.17 25.78
C VAL A 116 -0.01 -25.02 26.71
N PRO A 117 0.99 -25.91 26.65
CA PRO A 117 2.21 -25.77 27.43
C PRO A 117 2.83 -24.38 27.31
N HIS A 118 3.26 -23.82 28.44
CA HIS A 118 3.76 -22.46 28.54
C HIS A 118 4.97 -22.20 27.64
N GLU A 119 5.72 -23.24 27.30
CA GLU A 119 6.84 -23.20 26.36
C GLU A 119 6.42 -22.74 24.96
N MET A 120 5.22 -23.10 24.50
CA MET A 120 4.71 -22.69 23.19
C MET A 120 4.25 -21.23 23.21
N ALA A 121 3.56 -20.81 24.27
CA ALA A 121 3.18 -19.41 24.44
C ALA A 121 4.41 -18.49 24.54
N LEU A 122 5.47 -18.94 25.23
CA LEU A 122 6.73 -18.21 25.30
C LEU A 122 7.38 -18.04 23.92
N LEU A 123 7.40 -19.09 23.10
CA LEU A 123 7.94 -19.01 21.73
C LEU A 123 7.22 -17.97 20.87
N ASP A 124 5.90 -17.89 20.98
CA ASP A 124 5.08 -16.93 20.25
C ASP A 124 5.29 -15.49 20.78
N LEU A 125 5.44 -15.32 22.10
CA LEU A 125 5.81 -14.01 22.68
C LEU A 125 7.19 -13.54 22.22
N TYR A 126 8.16 -14.43 22.03
CA TYR A 126 9.47 -14.05 21.50
C TYR A 126 9.42 -13.63 20.04
N GLN A 127 8.61 -14.31 19.23
CA GLN A 127 8.40 -13.89 17.84
C GLN A 127 7.72 -12.52 17.77
N ALA A 128 6.80 -12.22 18.69
CA ALA A 128 6.21 -10.90 18.82
C ALA A 128 7.24 -9.84 19.21
N LEU A 129 8.11 -10.14 20.18
CA LEU A 129 9.16 -9.23 20.62
C LEU A 129 10.18 -8.94 19.50
N SER A 130 10.65 -9.98 18.80
CA SER A 130 11.59 -9.83 17.68
C SER A 130 11.02 -8.99 16.53
N ALA A 131 9.71 -9.07 16.29
CA ALA A 131 9.03 -8.22 15.32
C ALA A 131 8.98 -6.74 15.76
N LEU A 132 8.89 -6.47 17.07
CA LEU A 132 8.95 -5.10 17.61
C LEU A 132 10.38 -4.55 17.59
N ASP A 133 11.37 -5.40 17.85
CA ASP A 133 12.80 -5.09 17.74
C ASP A 133 13.17 -4.69 16.29
N GLU A 134 12.65 -5.41 15.29
CA GLU A 134 12.80 -5.05 13.89
C GLU A 134 12.16 -3.68 13.55
N LEU A 135 11.08 -3.32 14.24
CA LEU A 135 10.42 -2.02 14.09
C LEU A 135 11.23 -0.87 14.70
N THR A 136 11.87 -1.08 15.86
CA THR A 136 12.68 -0.08 16.56
C THR A 136 14.12 -0.01 16.04
N GLY A 137 14.58 -1.03 15.30
CA GLY A 137 15.94 -1.13 14.78
C GLY A 137 16.96 -1.63 15.80
N GLU A 138 16.51 -2.05 16.98
CA GLU A 138 17.36 -2.73 17.96
C GLU A 138 17.37 -4.22 17.63
N VAL A 139 18.54 -4.82 17.38
CA VAL A 139 18.67 -6.27 17.20
C VAL A 139 19.22 -6.83 18.50
N VAL A 140 18.35 -7.40 19.35
CA VAL A 140 18.73 -8.05 20.62
C VAL A 140 18.44 -9.56 20.52
N THR A 141 18.93 -10.21 19.46
CA THR A 141 18.57 -11.62 19.21
C THR A 141 19.35 -12.63 20.05
N ASP A 142 20.55 -12.30 20.57
CA ASP A 142 21.40 -13.30 21.23
C ASP A 142 21.28 -13.30 22.77
N ASP A 143 21.09 -12.14 23.41
CA ASP A 143 21.13 -12.03 24.89
C ASP A 143 19.89 -12.61 25.59
N ILE A 144 18.79 -12.77 24.86
CA ILE A 144 17.50 -13.17 25.44
C ILE A 144 17.41 -14.69 25.56
N LEU A 145 17.83 -15.45 24.54
CA LEU A 145 17.90 -16.91 24.59
C LEU A 145 18.84 -17.36 25.71
N ASP A 146 20.00 -16.72 25.83
CA ASP A 146 20.98 -17.00 26.88
C ASP A 146 20.41 -16.74 28.29
N ARG A 147 19.59 -15.69 28.47
CA ARG A 147 18.93 -15.41 29.76
C ARG A 147 17.88 -16.46 30.15
N ILE A 148 17.15 -17.01 29.19
CA ILE A 148 16.15 -18.06 29.42
C ILE A 148 16.87 -19.33 29.87
N PHE A 149 17.88 -19.79 29.10
CA PHE A 149 18.63 -20.99 29.44
C PHE A 149 19.50 -20.83 30.69
N ALA A 150 19.89 -19.60 31.04
CA ALA A 150 20.56 -19.33 32.32
C ALA A 150 19.63 -19.48 33.54
N THR A 151 18.32 -19.33 33.36
CA THR A 151 17.33 -19.44 34.46
C THR A 151 16.73 -20.84 34.56
N PHE A 152 16.83 -21.65 33.51
CA PHE A 152 16.54 -23.08 33.58
C PHE A 152 17.73 -23.83 34.17
N CYS A 153 17.61 -24.29 35.42
CA CYS A 153 18.48 -25.36 35.90
C CYS A 153 18.27 -26.59 35.01
N ILE A 154 19.16 -26.79 34.03
CA ILE A 154 19.26 -28.06 33.32
C ILE A 154 19.72 -29.08 34.37
N GLY A 155 18.76 -29.85 34.85
CA GLY A 155 18.94 -30.82 35.92
C GLY A 155 20.04 -31.82 35.62
N LYS A 156 20.83 -32.09 36.65
CA LYS A 156 21.43 -33.41 36.88
C LYS A 156 20.40 -34.29 37.56
#